data_AF-A0A9P6QP45-F1
#
_entry.id   AF-A0A9P6QP45-F1
#
_cell.length_a   1.000
_cell.length_b   1.000
_cell.length_c   1.000
_cell.angle_alpha   90.00
_cell.angle_beta   90.00
_cell.angle_gamma   90.00
#
_symmetry.space_group_name_H-M   'P 1'
#
loop_
_entity.id
_entity.type
_entity.pdbx_description
1 polymer ?
#
loop_
_entity_poly.entity_id
_entity_poly.type
_entity_poly.pdbx_seq_one_letter_code
_entity_poly.pdbx_strand_id
1 'polypeptide(L)'
;MPPGLPYMYTNGLFLGFIFAFLLRRYRYDWWSRYNYLTSAALDTGVAISGLLIFFAVQSWDGAFPAWWGNPADGVVDHCPLSGANFNGDSW
;
A
#
# COMPACT_ATOMS: atom_id res chain seq x y z
N MET A 1 -0.26 15.36 -11.53
CA MET A 1 -0.18 14.45 -10.37
C MET A 1 -1.42 14.68 -9.54
N PRO A 2 -2.32 13.70 -9.38
CA PRO A 2 -3.47 13.86 -8.50
C PRO A 2 -2.96 14.14 -7.07
N PRO A 3 -3.70 14.89 -6.24
CA PRO A 3 -3.30 15.23 -4.88
C PRO A 3 -2.88 13.96 -4.15
N GLY A 4 -1.65 13.94 -3.65
CA GLY A 4 -1.08 12.75 -3.02
C GLY A 4 -1.98 12.32 -1.87
N LEU A 5 -2.61 11.16 -2.02
CA LEU A 5 -3.45 10.60 -0.97
C LEU A 5 -2.57 10.43 0.29
N PRO A 6 -3.09 10.76 1.50
CA PRO A 6 -2.30 10.81 2.72
C PRO A 6 -1.56 9.50 3.05
N TYR A 7 -2.03 8.36 2.51
CA TYR A 7 -1.37 7.07 2.68
C TYR A 7 0.05 7.02 2.09
N MET A 8 0.33 7.73 0.99
CA MET A 8 1.65 7.75 0.36
C MET A 8 2.70 8.36 1.29
N TYR A 9 2.34 9.49 1.90
CA TYR A 9 3.23 10.21 2.82
C TYR A 9 3.33 9.49 4.17
N THR A 10 2.20 8.97 4.67
CA THR A 10 2.17 8.27 5.97
C THR A 10 3.00 6.99 5.94
N ASN A 11 2.97 6.23 4.84
CA ASN A 11 3.73 4.99 4.73
C ASN A 11 5.26 5.25 4.70
N GLY A 12 5.71 6.26 3.96
CA GLY A 12 7.12 6.67 3.95
C GLY A 12 7.61 7.16 5.32
N LEU A 13 6.79 7.95 6.03
CA LEU A 13 7.06 8.40 7.40
C LEU A 13 7.12 7.22 8.38
N PHE A 14 6.21 6.26 8.24
CA PHE A 14 6.15 5.08 9.09
C PHE A 14 7.40 4.19 8.93
N LEU A 15 7.78 3.90 7.68
CA LEU A 15 9.01 3.15 7.39
C LEU A 15 10.25 3.91 7.86
N GLY A 16 10.33 5.22 7.59
CA GLY A 16 11.42 6.08 8.06
C GLY A 16 11.53 6.08 9.59
N PHE A 17 10.42 6.13 10.31
CA PHE A 17 10.40 6.05 11.77
C PHE A 17 10.92 4.70 12.27
N ILE A 18 10.51 3.59 11.66
CA ILE A 18 10.98 2.26 12.08
C ILE A 18 12.49 2.12 11.85
N PHE A 19 12.98 2.40 10.64
CA PHE A 19 14.38 2.16 10.30
C PHE A 19 15.33 3.21 10.89
N ALA A 20 14.95 4.49 10.90
CA ALA A 20 15.82 5.58 11.35
C ALA A 20 15.72 5.89 12.85
N PHE A 21 14.59 5.59 13.50
CA PHE A 21 14.39 5.87 14.93
C PHE A 21 14.43 4.61 15.78
N LEU A 22 13.57 3.61 15.53
CA LEU A 22 13.52 2.41 16.37
C LEU A 22 14.77 1.54 16.24
N LEU A 23 15.19 1.24 15.00
CA LEU A 23 16.35 0.38 14.74
C LEU A 23 17.67 1.03 15.18
N ARG A 24 17.79 2.34 14.98
CA ARG A 24 18.94 3.13 15.44
C ARG A 24 19.01 3.18 16.98
N ARG A 25 17.88 3.24 17.68
CA ARG A 25 17.82 3.29 19.17
C ARG A 25 18.11 1.94 19.82
N TYR A 26 17.61 0.84 19.26
CA TYR A 26 17.71 -0.49 19.88
C TYR A 26 18.92 -1.33 19.42
N ARG A 27 19.42 -1.14 18.19
CA ARG A 27 20.47 -1.99 17.59
C ARG A 27 21.44 -1.16 16.73
N TYR A 28 22.08 -0.15 17.33
CA TYR A 28 22.94 0.80 16.61
C TYR A 28 24.09 0.13 15.82
N ASP A 29 24.79 -0.84 16.40
CA ASP A 29 25.91 -1.54 15.72
C ASP A 29 25.46 -2.33 14.49
N TRP A 30 24.27 -2.94 14.56
CA TRP A 30 23.68 -3.65 13.42
C TRP A 30 23.20 -2.65 12.37
N TRP A 31 22.56 -1.55 12.80
CA TRP A 31 22.08 -0.51 11.92
C TRP A 31 23.22 0.12 11.11
N SER A 32 24.32 0.50 11.75
CA SER A 32 25.50 1.08 11.08
C SER A 32 26.05 0.20 9.94
N ARG A 33 26.00 -1.13 10.11
CA ARG A 33 26.61 -2.07 9.17
C ARG A 33 25.65 -2.53 8.06
N TYR A 34 24.35 -2.63 8.36
CA TYR A 34 23.35 -3.23 7.47
C TYR A 34 22.35 -2.24 6.87
N ASN A 35 22.36 -0.95 7.23
CA ASN A 35 21.37 0.02 6.73
C ASN A 35 21.33 0.09 5.19
N TYR A 36 22.50 0.06 4.52
CA TYR A 36 22.57 0.05 3.05
C TYR A 36 21.96 -1.22 2.45
N LEU A 37 22.28 -2.38 3.04
CA LEU A 37 21.76 -3.67 2.61
C LEU A 37 20.23 -3.74 2.79
N THR A 38 19.72 -3.13 3.85
CA THR A 38 18.29 -3.06 4.14
C THR A 38 17.56 -2.17 3.13
N SER A 39 18.17 -1.04 2.74
CA SER A 39 17.64 -0.19 1.66
C SER A 39 17.60 -0.91 0.32
N ALA A 40 18.65 -1.65 -0.03
CA ALA A 40 18.70 -2.46 -1.25
C ALA A 40 17.66 -3.60 -1.22
N ALA A 41 17.46 -4.22 -0.05
CA ALA A 41 16.45 -5.24 0.15
C ALA A 41 15.01 -4.69 0.02
N LEU A 42 14.77 -3.44 0.44
CA LEU A 42 13.46 -2.81 0.30
C LEU A 42 13.10 -2.57 -1.19
N ASP A 43 14.05 -2.07 -1.98
CA ASP A 43 13.84 -1.81 -3.41
C ASP A 43 13.60 -3.12 -4.19
N THR A 44 14.45 -4.12 -3.96
CA THR A 44 14.27 -5.46 -4.55
C THR A 44 13.00 -6.16 -4.04
N GLY A 45 12.62 -5.95 -2.78
CA GLY A 45 11.39 -6.46 -2.18
C GLY A 45 10.13 -5.90 -2.85
N VAL A 46 10.13 -4.62 -3.24
CA VAL A 46 9.04 -4.01 -4.01
C VAL A 46 8.94 -4.68 -5.39
N ALA A 47 10.05 -4.89 -6.08
CA ALA A 47 10.07 -5.57 -7.38
C ALA A 47 9.55 -7.02 -7.27
N ILE A 48 9.99 -7.77 -6.25
CA ILE A 48 9.53 -9.13 -5.98
C ILE A 48 8.03 -9.14 -5.64
N SER A 49 7.55 -8.19 -4.84
CA SER A 49 6.14 -8.07 -4.49
C SER A 49 5.27 -7.84 -5.73
N GLY A 50 5.73 -6.99 -6.66
CA GLY A 50 5.06 -6.78 -7.95
C GLY A 50 4.98 -8.07 -8.78
N LEU A 51 6.06 -8.84 -8.82
CA LEU A 51 6.09 -10.14 -9.51
C LEU A 51 5.11 -11.14 -8.87
N LEU A 52 5.09 -11.21 -7.54
CA LEU A 52 4.17 -12.08 -6.80
C LEU A 52 2.71 -11.70 -7.05
N ILE A 53 2.38 -10.41 -7.01
CA ILE A 53 1.01 -9.93 -7.30
C ILE A 53 0.64 -10.25 -8.75
N PHE A 54 1.56 -10.07 -9.70
CA PHE A 54 1.31 -10.42 -11.09
C PHE A 54 0.91 -11.89 -11.26
N PHE A 55 1.66 -12.81 -10.64
CA PHE A 55 1.35 -14.25 -10.72
C PHE A 55 0.18 -14.70 -9.84
N ALA A 56 -0.09 -14.01 -8.73
CA ALA A 56 -1.18 -14.39 -7.83
C ALA A 56 -2.54 -13.85 -8.30
N VAL A 57 -2.54 -12.69 -8.94
CA VAL A 57 -3.75 -11.91 -9.24
C VAL A 57 -3.98 -11.74 -10.73
N GLN A 58 -2.96 -11.30 -11.47
CA GLN A 58 -3.15 -10.94 -12.88
C GLN A 58 -3.10 -12.13 -13.84
N SER A 59 -2.40 -13.21 -13.48
CA SER A 59 -2.38 -14.43 -14.31
C SER A 59 -3.55 -15.37 -14.06
N TRP A 60 -4.43 -15.07 -13.10
CA TRP A 60 -5.65 -15.83 -12.86
C TRP A 60 -6.83 -15.05 -13.45
N ASP A 61 -7.53 -15.63 -14.42
CA ASP A 61 -8.71 -15.06 -15.09
C ASP A 61 -9.96 -15.00 -14.18
N GLY A 62 -9.76 -15.14 -12.86
CA GLY A 62 -10.82 -15.18 -11.85
C GLY A 62 -11.12 -13.78 -11.31
N ALA A 63 -12.41 -13.44 -11.18
CA ALA A 63 -12.81 -12.21 -10.52
C ALA A 63 -12.30 -12.16 -9.07
N PHE A 64 -11.68 -11.04 -8.68
CA PHE A 64 -11.19 -10.84 -7.32
C PHE A 64 -12.36 -10.90 -6.33
N PRO A 65 -12.23 -11.61 -5.19
CA PRO A 65 -13.33 -11.73 -4.24
C PRO A 65 -13.72 -10.37 -3.69
N ALA A 66 -15.01 -10.19 -3.41
CA ALA A 66 -15.52 -9.01 -2.75
C ALA A 66 -15.15 -9.03 -1.27
N TRP A 67 -14.56 -7.95 -0.77
CA TRP A 67 -14.21 -7.76 0.65
C TRP A 67 -14.30 -6.28 1.01
N TRP A 68 -14.08 -5.93 2.28
CA TRP A 68 -14.21 -4.54 2.73
C TRP A 68 -13.32 -3.54 1.95
N GLY A 69 -12.16 -3.98 1.44
CA GLY A 69 -11.26 -3.16 0.62
C GLY A 69 -11.49 -3.24 -0.90
N ASN A 70 -12.38 -4.15 -1.35
CA ASN A 70 -12.81 -4.30 -2.73
C ASN A 70 -14.29 -4.69 -2.74
N PRO A 71 -15.20 -3.74 -2.44
CA PRO A 71 -16.63 -4.01 -2.46
C PRO A 71 -17.07 -4.39 -3.88
N ALA A 72 -18.03 -5.31 -4.00
CA ALA A 72 -18.57 -5.75 -5.29
C ALA A 72 -19.21 -4.59 -6.09
N ASP A 73 -19.69 -3.58 -5.36
CA ASP A 73 -20.42 -2.42 -5.88
C ASP A 73 -19.48 -1.34 -6.44
N GLY A 74 -18.15 -1.52 -6.35
CA GLY A 74 -17.14 -0.57 -6.83
C GLY A 74 -16.99 0.71 -6.01
N VAL A 75 -17.86 0.94 -5.03
CA VAL A 75 -17.83 2.12 -4.15
C VAL A 75 -16.93 1.85 -2.94
N VAL A 76 -15.70 2.35 -3.00
CA VAL A 76 -14.67 2.13 -1.97
C VAL A 76 -15.08 2.65 -0.58
N ASP A 77 -15.91 3.69 -0.53
CA ASP A 77 -16.29 4.40 0.69
C ASP A 77 -17.51 3.79 1.43
N HIS A 78 -18.05 2.66 0.96
CA HIS A 78 -19.25 1.98 1.51
C HIS A 78 -20.48 2.89 1.71
N CYS A 79 -20.47 4.06 1.09
CA CYS A 79 -21.55 5.04 1.17
C CYS A 79 -22.44 4.91 -0.07
N PRO A 80 -23.72 4.51 0.08
CA PRO A 80 -24.61 4.25 -1.05
C PRO A 80 -24.84 5.43 -2.01
N LEU A 81 -24.54 6.66 -1.55
CA LEU A 81 -24.83 7.91 -2.25
C LEU A 81 -23.58 8.72 -2.62
N SER A 82 -22.36 8.19 -2.46
CA SER A 82 -21.15 9.00 -2.73
C SER A 82 -21.02 9.44 -4.20
N GLY A 83 -21.68 8.73 -5.12
CA GLY A 83 -21.75 9.06 -6.55
C GLY A 83 -23.15 9.46 -7.05
N ALA A 84 -24.13 9.62 -6.16
CA ALA A 84 -25.51 9.96 -6.55
C ALA A 84 -25.66 11.44 -6.88
N ASN A 85 -26.46 11.76 -7.90
CA ASN A 85 -26.83 13.14 -8.24
C ASN A 85 -27.82 13.72 -7.21
N PHE A 86 -28.26 14.96 -7.42
CA PHE A 86 -29.21 15.65 -6.51
C PHE A 86 -30.58 14.96 -6.36
N ASN A 87 -30.89 13.98 -7.23
CA ASN A 87 -32.12 13.19 -7.20
C ASN A 87 -31.95 11.84 -6.47
N GLY A 88 -30.72 11.44 -6.10
CA GLY A 88 -30.44 10.21 -5.37
C GLY A 88 -30.12 8.98 -6.25
N ASP A 89 -30.03 9.16 -7.56
CA ASP A 89 -29.67 8.14 -8.55
C ASP A 89 -28.17 8.22 -8.91
N SER A 90 -27.50 7.06 -8.91
CA SER A 90 -26.15 6.90 -9.45
C SER A 90 -26.21 6.85 -10.99
N TRP A 91 -25.31 7.56 -11.67
CA TRP A 91 -25.17 7.54 -13.14
C TRP A 91 -24.98 6.13 -13.70
#